data_AF-A0AAV5JAB7-F1
#
_entry.id   AF-A0AAV5JAB7-F1
#
_cell.length_a   1.000
_cell.length_b   1.000
_cell.length_c   1.000
_cell.angle_alpha   90.00
_cell.angle_beta   90.00
_cell.angle_gamma   90.00
#
_symmetry.space_group_name_H-M   'P 1'
#
loop_
_entity.id
_entity.type
_entity.pdbx_description
1 polymer ?
#
loop_
_entity_poly.entity_id
_entity_poly.type
_entity_poly.pdbx_seq_one_letter_code
_entity_poly.pdbx_strand_id
1 'polypeptide(L)'
;MVERANTPVIYLSTDAAESETGLLQSLIVVDGKIVPLVKRPRRDSAGKWDALLYRHGLEGYSEVEAMLDKTICAMSSVFIGASGSTFTEDILRLRKDWGSASLCDEYLCKGEEPNFIAGNE
;
A
#
# COMPACT_ATOMS: atom_id res chain seq x y z
N MET A 1 18.85 -12.47 -14.82
CA MET A 1 17.43 -12.83 -15.04
C MET A 1 16.62 -11.87 -14.18
N VAL A 2 15.69 -11.11 -14.74
CA VAL A 2 14.83 -10.21 -13.94
C VAL A 2 13.77 -11.07 -13.28
N GLU A 3 13.78 -11.15 -11.96
CA GLU A 3 12.76 -11.85 -11.20
C GLU A 3 11.45 -11.05 -11.27
N ARG A 4 10.32 -11.73 -11.50
CA ARG A 4 9.01 -11.08 -11.64
C ARG A 4 8.04 -11.70 -10.64
N ALA A 5 7.35 -10.85 -9.89
CA ALA A 5 6.25 -11.26 -9.05
C ALA A 5 5.03 -11.58 -9.93
N ASN A 6 4.47 -12.78 -9.80
CA ASN A 6 3.19 -13.13 -10.40
C ASN A 6 2.07 -12.96 -9.37
N THR A 7 1.69 -11.72 -9.09
CA THR A 7 0.76 -11.41 -8.00
C THR A 7 -0.66 -11.20 -8.57
N PRO A 8 -1.67 -11.95 -8.08
CA PRO A 8 -3.03 -11.87 -8.61
C PRO A 8 -3.82 -10.65 -8.09
N VAL A 9 -3.29 -9.90 -7.12
CA VAL A 9 -3.96 -8.78 -6.44
C VAL A 9 -2.93 -7.82 -5.87
N ILE A 10 -3.24 -6.53 -5.81
CA ILE A 10 -2.37 -5.50 -5.22
C ILE A 10 -3.11 -4.85 -4.06
N TYR A 11 -2.49 -4.84 -2.88
CA TYR A 11 -2.93 -3.99 -1.79
C TYR A 11 -2.37 -2.57 -1.98
N LEU A 12 -3.23 -1.56 -1.95
CA LEU A 12 -2.85 -0.17 -2.16
C LEU A 12 -3.00 0.64 -0.87
N SER A 13 -1.87 1.04 -0.29
CA SER A 13 -1.78 2.01 0.81
C SER A 13 -1.43 3.38 0.24
N THR A 14 -2.38 4.32 0.24
CA THR A 14 -2.18 5.67 -0.31
C THR A 14 -3.14 6.68 0.32
N ASP A 15 -2.69 7.92 0.35
CA ASP A 15 -3.46 9.13 0.67
C ASP A 15 -4.08 9.80 -0.59
N ALA A 16 -3.85 9.24 -1.77
CA ALA A 16 -4.40 9.71 -3.03
C ALA A 16 -5.95 9.70 -3.05
N ALA A 17 -6.51 10.63 -3.80
CA ALA A 17 -7.95 10.78 -3.95
C ALA A 17 -8.60 9.56 -4.63
N GLU A 18 -9.90 9.39 -4.40
CA GLU A 18 -10.65 8.27 -4.99
C GLU A 18 -10.60 8.29 -6.54
N SER A 19 -10.65 9.48 -7.14
CA SER A 19 -10.48 9.71 -8.57
C SER A 19 -9.14 9.20 -9.11
N GLU A 20 -8.04 9.46 -8.41
CA GLU A 20 -6.70 9.01 -8.77
C GLU A 20 -6.58 7.49 -8.67
N THR A 21 -7.08 6.91 -7.56
CA THR A 21 -7.05 5.45 -7.39
C THR A 21 -7.97 4.73 -8.38
N GLY A 22 -9.08 5.35 -8.78
CA GLY A 22 -9.97 4.84 -9.83
C GLY A 22 -9.32 4.87 -11.21
N LEU A 23 -8.58 5.93 -11.53
CA LEU A 23 -7.78 5.99 -12.75
C LEU A 23 -6.71 4.89 -12.74
N LEU A 24 -5.94 4.77 -11.65
CA LEU A 24 -4.92 3.73 -11.50
C LEU A 24 -5.49 2.31 -11.71
N GLN A 25 -6.66 2.02 -11.14
CA GLN A 25 -7.35 0.74 -11.33
C GLN A 25 -7.64 0.41 -12.80
N SER A 26 -7.94 1.41 -13.63
CA SER A 26 -8.20 1.22 -15.06
C SER A 26 -6.93 1.00 -15.88
N LEU A 27 -5.76 1.39 -15.36
CA LEU A 27 -4.48 1.33 -16.06
C LEU A 27 -3.66 0.06 -15.75
N ILE A 28 -3.89 -0.58 -14.60
CA ILE A 28 -3.15 -1.79 -14.22
C ILE A 28 -3.78 -3.02 -14.87
N VAL A 29 -3.29 -3.36 -16.06
CA VAL A 29 -3.75 -4.48 -16.88
C VAL A 29 -2.57 -5.41 -17.20
N VAL A 30 -2.77 -6.70 -16.97
CA VAL A 30 -1.82 -7.77 -17.34
C VAL A 30 -2.54 -8.76 -18.23
N ASP A 31 -1.98 -9.06 -19.41
CA ASP A 31 -2.57 -9.96 -20.41
C ASP A 31 -4.04 -9.64 -20.75
N GLY A 32 -4.37 -8.35 -20.82
CA GLY A 32 -5.72 -7.87 -21.10
C GLY A 32 -6.72 -8.00 -19.95
N LYS A 33 -6.26 -8.41 -18.75
CA LYS A 33 -7.07 -8.50 -17.54
C LYS A 33 -6.66 -7.44 -16.53
N ILE A 34 -7.65 -6.79 -15.93
CA ILE A 34 -7.45 -5.83 -14.86
C ILE A 34 -6.94 -6.57 -13.62
N VAL A 35 -5.85 -6.08 -13.02
CA VAL A 35 -5.37 -6.56 -11.72
C VAL A 35 -6.15 -5.85 -10.62
N PRO A 36 -6.81 -6.55 -9.70
CA PRO A 36 -7.58 -5.91 -8.64
C PRO A 36 -6.68 -5.10 -7.69
N LEU A 37 -7.04 -3.83 -7.48
CA LEU A 37 -6.50 -3.00 -6.41
C LEU A 37 -7.44 -3.09 -5.21
N VAL A 38 -6.93 -3.56 -4.09
CA VAL A 38 -7.66 -3.67 -2.84
C VAL A 38 -7.13 -2.62 -1.87
N LYS A 39 -8.05 -1.87 -1.27
CA LYS A 39 -7.77 -0.93 -0.18
C LYS A 39 -8.50 -1.39 1.06
N ARG A 40 -8.02 -1.01 2.24
CA ARG A 40 -8.81 -1.16 3.45
C ARG A 40 -10.13 -0.40 3.27
N PRO A 41 -11.29 -1.00 3.60
CA PRO A 41 -12.57 -0.31 3.50
C PRO A 41 -12.55 0.99 4.29
N ARG A 42 -13.30 2.00 3.82
CA ARG A 42 -13.60 3.17 4.66
C ARG A 42 -14.31 2.70 5.92
N ARG A 43 -14.03 3.39 7.03
CA ARG A 43 -14.54 3.06 8.36
C ARG A 43 -16.03 2.73 8.30
N ASP A 44 -16.36 1.51 8.72
CA ASP A 44 -17.73 1.07 8.90
C ASP A 44 -17.80 0.48 10.30
N SER A 45 -18.52 1.15 11.19
CA SER A 45 -18.69 0.72 12.57
C SER A 45 -19.36 -0.65 12.69
N ALA A 46 -20.02 -1.14 11.63
CA ALA A 46 -20.55 -2.51 11.55
C ALA A 46 -19.56 -3.53 10.93
N GLY A 47 -18.43 -3.07 10.39
CA GLY A 47 -17.43 -3.89 9.73
C GLY A 47 -16.59 -4.71 10.71
N LYS A 48 -16.35 -5.99 10.39
CA LYS A 48 -15.49 -6.88 11.19
C LYS A 48 -14.06 -6.34 11.39
N TRP A 49 -13.58 -5.52 10.45
CA TRP A 49 -12.25 -4.92 10.49
C TRP A 49 -12.10 -3.93 11.65
N ASP A 50 -13.10 -3.07 11.86
CA ASP A 50 -13.03 -1.99 12.85
C ASP A 50 -13.51 -2.44 14.23
N ALA A 51 -14.17 -3.60 14.33
CA ALA A 51 -14.74 -4.10 15.59
C ALA A 51 -13.71 -4.24 16.71
N LEU A 52 -12.46 -4.64 16.40
CA LEU A 52 -11.39 -4.71 17.40
C LEU A 52 -10.87 -3.31 17.77
N LEU A 53 -10.70 -2.43 16.78
CA LEU A 53 -10.27 -1.05 17.03
C LEU A 53 -11.27 -0.35 17.96
N TYR A 54 -12.56 -0.44 17.64
CA TYR A 54 -13.65 0.10 18.44
C TYR A 54 -13.67 -0.44 19.87
N ARG A 55 -13.54 -1.76 20.06
CA ARG A 55 -13.52 -2.38 21.40
C ARG A 55 -12.35 -1.90 22.26
N HIS A 56 -11.26 -1.49 21.63
CA HIS A 56 -10.06 -1.01 22.30
C HIS A 56 -9.96 0.52 22.34
N GLY A 57 -10.96 1.27 21.85
CA GLY A 57 -10.93 2.73 21.80
C GLY A 57 -9.83 3.27 20.88
N LEU A 58 -9.50 2.52 19.82
CA LEU A 58 -8.46 2.85 18.84
C LEU A 58 -9.04 3.32 17.50
N GLU A 59 -10.36 3.45 17.40
CA GLU A 59 -11.01 4.08 16.27
C GLU A 59 -10.67 5.58 16.19
N GLY A 60 -10.70 6.15 14.99
CA GLY A 60 -10.50 7.60 14.84
C GLY A 60 -9.06 8.02 14.54
N TYR A 61 -8.07 7.31 15.08
CA TYR A 61 -6.64 7.67 14.98
C TYR A 61 -6.04 7.33 13.62
N SER A 62 -5.61 8.33 12.85
CA SER A 62 -4.94 8.13 11.57
C SER A 62 -3.62 7.36 11.70
N GLU A 63 -2.96 7.44 12.85
CA GLU A 63 -1.74 6.70 13.16
C GLU A 63 -2.00 5.19 13.26
N VAL A 64 -3.13 4.79 13.85
CA VAL A 64 -3.53 3.37 13.94
C VAL A 64 -3.82 2.83 12.55
N GLU A 65 -4.54 3.59 11.74
CA GLU A 65 -4.88 3.27 10.36
C GLU A 65 -3.61 3.08 9.51
N ALA A 66 -2.67 4.02 9.63
CA ALA A 66 -1.37 3.96 8.98
C ALA A 66 -0.55 2.73 9.42
N MET A 67 -0.60 2.36 10.70
CA MET A 67 0.09 1.15 11.20
C MET A 67 -0.53 -0.14 10.66
N LEU A 68 -1.85 -0.19 10.48
CA LEU A 68 -2.53 -1.32 9.83
C LEU A 68 -2.11 -1.44 8.37
N ASP A 69 -2.08 -0.33 7.63
CA ASP A 69 -1.64 -0.31 6.25
C ASP A 69 -0.18 -0.75 6.11
N LYS A 70 0.73 -0.25 6.96
CA LYS A 70 2.13 -0.72 7.02
C LYS A 70 2.21 -2.22 7.27
N THR A 71 1.41 -2.74 8.19
CA THR A 71 1.40 -4.16 8.54
C THR A 71 0.97 -5.02 7.35
N ILE A 72 -0.12 -4.64 6.66
CA ILE A 72 -0.59 -5.36 5.48
C ILE A 72 0.46 -5.31 4.36
N CYS A 73 1.04 -4.14 4.09
CA CYS A 73 2.14 -4.01 3.13
C CYS A 73 3.35 -4.87 3.52
N ALA A 74 3.73 -4.92 4.80
CA ALA A 74 4.86 -5.71 5.26
C ALA A 74 4.61 -7.24 5.17
N MET A 75 3.35 -7.68 5.28
CA MET A 75 2.96 -9.09 5.12
C MET A 75 2.81 -9.54 3.66
N SER A 76 2.88 -8.63 2.69
CA SER A 76 2.74 -8.96 1.26
C SER A 76 3.86 -9.91 0.77
N SER A 77 3.63 -10.64 -0.31
CA SER A 77 4.68 -11.47 -0.92
C SER A 77 5.79 -10.63 -1.55
N VAL A 78 5.43 -9.46 -2.07
CA VAL A 78 6.31 -8.48 -2.72
C VAL A 78 5.78 -7.10 -2.41
N PHE A 79 6.68 -6.17 -2.08
CA PHE A 79 6.35 -4.79 -1.76
C PHE A 79 7.02 -3.83 -2.73
N ILE A 80 6.25 -2.86 -3.21
CA ILE A 80 6.76 -1.76 -4.01
C ILE A 80 6.36 -0.45 -3.32
N GLY A 81 7.34 0.41 -3.04
CA GLY A 81 7.13 1.65 -2.29
C GLY A 81 7.52 2.91 -3.05
N ALA A 82 7.17 4.07 -2.50
CA ALA A 82 7.58 5.37 -3.02
C ALA A 82 8.95 5.79 -2.45
N SER A 83 9.85 6.26 -3.31
CA SER A 83 11.18 6.77 -2.91
C SER A 83 11.07 8.00 -2.00
N GLY A 84 11.92 8.08 -0.97
CA GLY A 84 11.96 9.19 -0.02
C GLY A 84 10.85 9.20 1.04
N SER A 85 9.92 8.23 1.01
CA SER A 85 8.85 8.12 2.00
C SER A 85 9.33 7.36 3.25
N THR A 86 9.28 8.00 4.41
CA THR A 86 9.56 7.34 5.70
C THR A 86 8.58 6.19 5.99
N PHE A 87 7.38 6.24 5.42
CA PHE A 87 6.40 5.16 5.48
C PHE A 87 6.89 3.93 4.70
N THR A 88 7.43 4.13 3.49
CA THR A 88 8.08 3.08 2.68
C THR A 88 9.26 2.44 3.41
N GLU A 89 10.17 3.27 3.94
CA GLU A 89 11.36 2.78 4.64
C GLU A 89 11.01 1.91 5.85
N ASP A 90 9.97 2.30 6.59
CA ASP A 90 9.53 1.54 7.76
C ASP A 90 8.93 0.18 7.35
N ILE A 91 8.20 0.10 6.23
CA ILE A 91 7.70 -1.17 5.69
C ILE A 91 8.85 -2.09 5.29
N LEU A 92 9.84 -1.57 4.55
CA LEU A 92 11.00 -2.36 4.13
C LEU A 92 11.79 -2.88 5.34
N ARG A 93 11.93 -2.06 6.39
CA ARG A 93 12.52 -2.48 7.66
C ARG A 93 11.73 -3.60 8.32
N LEU A 94 10.40 -3.46 8.45
CA LEU A 94 9.53 -4.49 9.02
C LEU A 94 9.63 -5.80 8.24
N ARG A 95 9.63 -5.75 6.90
CA ARG A 95 9.76 -6.93 6.04
C ARG A 95 11.07 -7.68 6.29
N LYS A 96 12.17 -6.95 6.45
CA LYS A 96 13.47 -7.53 6.78
C LYS A 96 13.44 -8.18 8.17
N ASP A 97 12.92 -7.48 9.17
CA ASP A 97 12.87 -7.96 10.56
C ASP A 97 11.93 -9.17 10.71
N TRP A 98 10.86 -9.25 9.90
CA TRP A 98 9.89 -10.35 9.91
C TRP A 98 10.27 -11.50 8.97
N GLY A 99 11.33 -11.35 8.18
CA GLY A 99 11.75 -12.36 7.19
C GLY A 99 10.81 -12.50 6.00
N SER A 100 9.96 -11.51 5.71
CA SER A 100 9.06 -11.47 4.55
C SER A 100 9.63 -10.69 3.36
N ALA A 101 10.86 -10.16 3.49
CA ALA A 101 11.55 -9.46 2.41
C ALA A 101 11.70 -10.35 1.16
N SER A 102 11.52 -9.74 -0.01
CA SER A 102 11.60 -10.41 -1.30
C SER A 102 12.68 -9.79 -2.17
N LEU A 103 13.29 -10.57 -3.05
CA LEU A 103 14.19 -10.07 -4.08
C LEU A 103 13.48 -9.18 -5.11
N CYS A 104 12.15 -9.28 -5.18
CA CYS A 104 11.30 -8.42 -6.00
C CYS A 104 10.86 -7.13 -5.30
N ASP A 105 11.26 -6.89 -4.05
CA ASP A 105 10.93 -5.65 -3.35
C ASP A 105 11.64 -4.47 -3.99
N GLU A 106 10.91 -3.41 -4.34
CA GLU A 106 11.44 -2.30 -5.14
C GLU A 106 10.83 -0.93 -4.81
N TYR A 107 11.43 0.12 -5.38
CA TYR A 107 10.86 1.47 -5.38
C TYR A 107 10.22 1.78 -6.73
N LEU A 108 9.07 2.46 -6.71
CA LEU A 108 8.52 3.13 -7.89
C LEU A 108 9.54 4.14 -8.42
N CYS A 109 9.77 4.11 -9.74
CA CYS A 109 10.68 5.02 -10.42
C CYS A 109 12.07 5.09 -9.75
N LYS A 110 12.64 3.94 -9.40
CA LYS A 110 13.94 3.85 -8.73
C LYS A 110 15.01 4.70 -9.42
N GLY A 111 15.59 5.63 -8.66
CA GLY A 111 16.64 6.54 -9.15
C GLY A 111 16.12 7.86 -9.73
N GLU A 112 14.81 8.05 -9.80
CA GLU A 112 14.19 9.34 -10.13
C GLU A 112 13.92 10.14 -8.85
N GLU A 113 14.12 11.46 -8.90
CA GLU A 113 13.70 12.35 -7.82
C GLU A 113 12.17 12.54 -7.87
N PRO A 114 11.47 12.54 -6.72
CA PRO A 114 10.04 12.77 -6.70
C PRO A 114 9.71 14.13 -7.33
N ASN A 115 8.77 14.14 -8.28
CA ASN A 115 8.29 15.38 -8.86
C ASN A 115 7.25 16.02 -7.92
N PHE A 116 7.72 16.88 -7.00
CA PHE A 116 6.90 17.54 -5.98
C PHE A 116 5.98 18.66 -6.51
N ILE A 117 5.67 18.72 -7.81
CA ILE A 117 4.67 19.68 -8.32
C ILE A 117 3.28 19.18 -7.91
N ALA A 118 2.98 19.28 -6.62
CA ALA A 118 1.62 19.38 -6.12
C ALA A 118 1.11 20.74 -6.60
N GLY A 119 0.28 20.73 -7.65
CA GLY A 119 -0.54 21.91 -7.93
C GLY A 119 -1.39 22.18 -6.69
N ASN A 120 -1.41 23.43 -6.22
CA ASN A 120 -2.42 23.88 -5.26
C ASN A 120 -3.79 23.61 -5.88
N GLU A 121 -4.47 22.54 -5.45
CA GLU A 121 -5.92 22.41 -5.57
C GLU A 121 -6.61 23.14 -4.42
#